data_AF-A0AAV2BNQ4-F1
#
_entry.id   AF-A0AAV2BNQ4-F1
#
_cell.length_a   1.000
_cell.length_b   1.000
_cell.length_c   1.000
_cell.angle_alpha   90.00
_cell.angle_beta   90.00
_cell.angle_gamma   90.00
#
_symmetry.space_group_name_H-M   'P 1'
#
loop_
_entity.id
_entity.type
_entity.pdbx_description
1 polymer ?
#
loop_
_entity_poly.entity_id
_entity_poly.type
_entity_poly.pdbx_seq_one_letter_code
_entity_poly.pdbx_strand_id
1 'polypeptide(L)'
;MTSKKKILVIGGGFSGLSSIKCLKEEGYNPVCYEKTSNFGGTWHYREETPVGIPSIMPSTVINHSKEMGAVSNYVPNKSYPNYMR
;
A
#
# COMPACT_ATOMS: atom_id res chain seq x y z
N MET A 1 -8.65 -3.05 -33.12
CA MET A 1 -8.71 -2.74 -31.67
C MET A 1 -7.58 -3.49 -30.99
N THR A 2 -6.60 -2.79 -30.42
CA THR A 2 -5.49 -3.44 -29.71
C THR A 2 -6.01 -4.04 -28.41
N SER A 3 -5.78 -5.34 -28.19
CA SER A 3 -6.14 -6.00 -26.93
C SER A 3 -5.39 -5.34 -25.78
N LYS A 4 -6.10 -4.85 -24.76
CA LYS A 4 -5.47 -4.32 -23.54
C LYS A 4 -4.62 -5.42 -22.88
N LYS A 5 -3.41 -5.06 -22.42
CA LYS A 5 -2.52 -5.98 -21.70
C LYS A 5 -3.17 -6.43 -20.39
N LYS A 6 -3.09 -7.72 -20.07
CA LYS A 6 -3.45 -8.25 -18.75
C LYS A 6 -2.28 -8.03 -17.80
N ILE A 7 -2.54 -7.41 -16.65
CA ILE A 7 -1.50 -7.02 -15.69
C ILE A 7 -1.82 -7.64 -14.34
N LEU A 8 -0.83 -8.34 -13.77
CA LEU A 8 -0.87 -8.88 -12.42
C LEU A 8 0.06 -8.04 -11.53
N VAL A 9 -0.47 -7.55 -10.42
CA VAL A 9 0.28 -6.91 -9.33
C VAL A 9 0.44 -7.93 -8.21
N ILE A 10 1.67 -8.17 -7.78
CA ILE A 10 1.98 -9.12 -6.69
C ILE A 10 2.24 -8.30 -5.42
N GLY A 11 1.39 -8.49 -4.41
CA GLY A 11 1.41 -7.78 -3.13
C GLY A 11 0.47 -6.57 -3.09
N GLY A 12 -0.33 -6.49 -2.03
CA GLY A 12 -1.25 -5.41 -1.67
C GLY A 12 -0.68 -4.43 -0.64
N GLY A 13 0.64 -4.29 -0.56
CA GLY A 13 1.30 -3.25 0.24
C GLY A 13 1.22 -1.86 -0.41
N PHE A 14 1.89 -0.87 0.19
CA PHE A 14 1.91 0.51 -0.32
C PHE A 14 2.31 0.61 -1.80
N SER A 15 3.37 -0.09 -2.20
CA SER A 15 3.81 -0.14 -3.61
C SER A 15 2.76 -0.76 -4.52
N GLY A 16 2.16 -1.89 -4.12
CA GLY A 16 1.14 -2.56 -4.92
C GLY A 16 -0.12 -1.73 -5.12
N LEU A 17 -0.62 -1.09 -4.06
CA LEU A 17 -1.74 -0.15 -4.14
C LEU A 17 -1.42 1.04 -5.06
N SER A 18 -0.20 1.58 -4.97
CA SER A 18 0.26 2.67 -5.85
C SER A 18 0.30 2.21 -7.31
N SER A 19 0.81 1.01 -7.59
CA SER A 19 0.80 0.43 -8.93
C SER A 19 -0.62 0.25 -9.46
N ILE A 20 -1.55 -0.29 -8.65
CA ILE A 20 -2.96 -0.46 -9.05
C ILE A 20 -3.58 0.89 -9.41
N LYS A 21 -3.35 1.92 -8.59
CA LYS A 21 -3.85 3.29 -8.82
C LYS A 21 -3.34 3.83 -10.15
N CYS A 22 -2.02 3.84 -10.38
CA CYS A 22 -1.44 4.35 -11.61
C CYS A 22 -1.92 3.57 -12.84
N LEU A 23 -2.00 2.25 -12.75
CA LEU A 23 -2.49 1.41 -13.85
C LEU A 23 -3.96 1.71 -14.20
N LYS A 24 -4.80 1.96 -13.19
CA LYS A 24 -6.20 2.35 -13.42
C LYS A 24 -6.32 3.73 -14.04
N GLU A 25 -5.48 4.69 -13.64
CA GLU A 25 -5.44 6.03 -14.26
C GLU A 25 -5.04 5.96 -15.74
N GLU A 26 -4.16 5.04 -16.11
CA GLU A 26 -3.78 4.75 -17.50
C GLU A 26 -4.82 3.86 -18.25
N GLY A 27 -5.97 3.59 -17.64
CA GLY A 27 -7.08 2.85 -18.27
C GLY A 27 -6.88 1.33 -18.35
N TYR A 28 -5.96 0.76 -17.58
CA TYR A 28 -5.82 -0.69 -17.43
C TYR A 28 -6.73 -1.24 -16.32
N ASN A 29 -6.96 -2.56 -16.36
CA ASN A 29 -7.71 -3.29 -15.33
C ASN A 29 -6.81 -4.36 -14.68
N PRO A 30 -5.94 -3.99 -13.73
CA PRO A 30 -5.01 -4.93 -13.11
C PRO A 30 -5.72 -5.87 -12.12
N VAL A 31 -5.20 -7.09 -12.00
CA VAL A 31 -5.53 -8.03 -10.93
C VAL A 31 -4.43 -7.94 -9.86
N CYS A 32 -4.79 -7.97 -8.59
CA CYS A 32 -3.82 -7.98 -7.49
C CYS A 32 -3.93 -9.29 -6.70
N TYR A 33 -2.79 -9.94 -6.46
CA TYR A 33 -2.70 -11.06 -5.53
C TYR A 33 -1.91 -10.64 -4.30
N GLU A 34 -2.59 -10.60 -3.17
CA GLU A 34 -2.02 -10.38 -1.84
C GLU A 34 -2.00 -11.71 -1.10
N LYS A 35 -0.86 -12.03 -0.46
CA LYS A 35 -0.66 -13.30 0.24
C LYS A 35 -1.52 -13.38 1.52
N THR A 36 -1.78 -12.24 2.14
CA THR A 36 -2.53 -12.13 3.40
C THR A 36 -4.01 -11.81 3.18
N SER A 37 -4.80 -11.89 4.25
CA SER A 37 -6.24 -11.60 4.21
C SER A 37 -6.58 -10.11 4.07
N ASN A 38 -5.59 -9.21 4.16
CA ASN A 38 -5.81 -7.77 4.12
C ASN A 38 -4.65 -7.03 3.44
N PHE A 39 -4.93 -5.86 2.88
CA PHE A 39 -3.90 -5.00 2.27
C PHE A 39 -3.11 -4.23 3.35
N GLY A 40 -2.08 -3.51 2.91
CA GLY A 40 -1.23 -2.67 3.77
C GLY A 40 0.17 -3.23 4.00
N GLY A 41 0.36 -4.54 3.76
CA GLY A 41 1.68 -5.19 3.84
C GLY A 41 2.30 -4.99 5.22
N THR A 42 3.48 -4.38 5.26
CA THR A 42 4.23 -4.02 6.47
C THR A 42 3.42 -3.17 7.46
N TRP A 43 2.59 -2.25 6.98
CA TRP A 43 1.84 -1.31 7.82
C TRP A 43 0.52 -1.89 8.36
N HIS A 44 0.16 -3.10 7.95
CA HIS A 44 -0.93 -3.83 8.58
C HIS A 44 -0.37 -4.62 9.76
N TYR A 45 -0.46 -4.06 10.97
CA TYR A 45 -0.01 -4.74 12.18
C TYR A 45 -0.76 -6.06 12.39
N ARG A 46 -0.01 -7.09 12.83
CA ARG A 46 -0.50 -8.42 13.18
C ARG A 46 0.26 -8.88 14.43
N GLU A 47 -0.44 -9.56 15.34
CA GLU A 47 0.17 -10.20 16.51
C GLU A 47 1.12 -11.35 16.09
N GLU A 48 0.71 -12.12 15.09
CA GLU A 48 1.51 -13.21 14.53
C GLU A 48 2.50 -12.70 13.47
N THR A 49 3.65 -13.39 13.35
CA THR A 49 4.73 -13.07 12.41
C THR A 49 4.99 -14.22 11.42
N PRO A 50 4.09 -14.48 10.46
CA PRO A 50 4.24 -15.63 9.57
C PRO A 50 5.40 -15.43 8.60
N VAL A 51 6.06 -16.53 8.24
CA VAL A 51 7.24 -16.52 7.36
C VAL A 51 6.94 -15.88 6.00
N GLY A 52 7.80 -14.95 5.61
CA GLY A 52 7.71 -14.25 4.32
C GLY A 52 6.63 -13.17 4.27
N ILE A 53 6.15 -12.70 5.41
CA ILE A 53 5.32 -11.49 5.53
C ILE A 53 6.07 -10.50 6.42
N PRO A 54 6.28 -9.24 5.99
CA PRO A 54 6.86 -8.22 6.85
C PRO A 54 5.96 -7.94 8.06
N SER A 55 6.59 -7.78 9.24
CA SER A 55 5.92 -7.46 10.50
C SER A 55 6.54 -6.21 11.12
N ILE A 56 5.75 -5.52 11.94
CA ILE A 56 6.17 -4.34 12.71
C ILE A 56 5.83 -4.55 14.18
N MET A 57 6.50 -3.81 15.06
CA MET A 57 6.16 -3.80 16.47
C MET A 57 4.85 -3.03 16.69
N PRO A 58 4.08 -3.35 17.75
CA PRO A 58 2.89 -2.57 18.07
C PRO A 58 3.20 -1.08 18.17
N SER A 59 4.34 -0.71 18.76
CA SER A 59 4.75 0.68 18.98
C SER A 59 5.42 1.36 17.78
N THR A 60 5.46 0.72 16.60
CA THR A 60 6.09 1.33 15.42
C THR A 60 5.34 2.60 15.01
N VAL A 61 6.09 3.69 14.79
CA VAL A 61 5.60 4.96 14.26
C VAL A 61 6.42 5.29 13.02
N ILE A 62 5.78 5.89 12.02
CA ILE A 62 6.45 6.31 10.79
C ILE A 62 7.52 7.38 11.11
N ASN A 63 8.68 7.27 10.49
CA ASN A 63 9.85 8.11 10.79
C ASN A 63 9.96 9.37 9.91
N HIS A 64 9.00 9.59 9.01
CA HIS A 64 8.94 10.75 8.14
C HIS A 64 7.59 11.46 8.28
N SER A 65 7.58 12.78 8.05
CA SER A 65 6.37 13.58 8.16
C SER A 65 5.26 13.10 7.21
N LYS A 66 4.00 13.18 7.65
CA LYS A 66 2.81 12.88 6.86
C LYS A 66 2.76 13.68 5.55
N GLU A 67 3.32 14.89 5.54
CA GLU A 67 3.38 15.75 4.36
C GLU A 67 4.47 15.29 3.37
N MET A 68 5.52 14.65 3.86
CA MET A 68 6.62 14.14 3.04
C MET A 68 6.36 12.72 2.53
N GLY A 69 5.58 11.94 3.27
CA GLY A 69 5.18 10.57 2.90
C GLY A 69 3.83 10.46 2.20
N ALA A 70 3.13 11.57 2.00
CA ALA A 70 1.82 11.59 1.36
C ALA A 70 1.89 11.04 -0.08
N VAL A 71 0.79 10.41 -0.51
CA VAL A 71 0.57 10.18 -1.93
C VAL A 71 0.25 11.52 -2.58
N SER A 72 0.86 11.80 -3.73
CA SER A 72 0.86 13.13 -4.38
C SER A 72 -0.52 13.73 -4.61
N ASN A 73 -1.55 12.90 -4.81
CA ASN A 73 -2.94 13.32 -5.00
C ASN A 73 -3.90 12.81 -3.91
N TYR A 74 -3.37 12.31 -2.79
CA TYR A 74 -4.16 11.84 -1.65
C TYR A 74 -3.43 12.16 -0.34
N VAL A 75 -3.64 13.39 0.13
CA VAL A 75 -2.98 13.91 1.33
C VAL A 75 -3.65 13.41 2.62
N PRO A 76 -2.87 13.11 3.67
CA PRO A 76 -3.41 12.74 4.98
C PRO A 76 -4.28 13.85 5.60
N ASN A 77 -5.21 13.47 6.49
CA ASN A 77 -6.05 14.44 7.18
C ASN A 77 -5.21 15.41 8.03
N LYS A 78 -5.58 16.70 8.02
CA LYS A 78 -4.88 17.75 8.80
C LYS A 78 -4.84 17.45 10.29
N SER A 79 -5.87 16.80 10.84
CA SER A 79 -5.94 16.42 12.26
C SER A 79 -4.97 15.32 12.67
N TYR A 80 -4.43 14.54 11.72
CA TYR A 80 -3.51 13.45 12.06
C TYR A 80 -2.14 13.97 12.51
N PRO A 81 -1.43 13.25 13.41
CA PRO A 81 -0.08 13.61 13.80
C PRO A 81 0.87 13.67 12.60
N ASN A 82 1.91 14.52 12.66
CA ASN A 82 2.93 14.57 11.62
C ASN A 82 3.65 13.22 11.47
N TYR A 83 3.83 12.47 12.55
CA TYR A 83 4.37 11.11 12.53
C TYR A 83 3.26 10.14 12.93
N MET A 84 2.65 9.51 11.93
CA MET A 84 1.50 8.63 12.09
C MET A 84 1.92 7.22 12.53
N ARG A 85 1.00 6.55 13.22
CA ARG A 85 1.07 5.11 13.53
C ARG A 85 0.17 4.35 12.58
#